data_AF-A0A800L7T8-F1
#
_entry.id   AF-A0A800L7T8-F1
#
_cell.length_a   1.000
_cell.length_b   1.000
_cell.length_c   1.000
_cell.angle_alpha   90.00
_cell.angle_beta   90.00
_cell.angle_gamma   90.00
#
_symmetry.space_group_name_H-M   'P 1'
#
loop_
_entity.id
_entity.type
_entity.pdbx_description
1 polymer ?
#
loop_
_entity_poly.entity_id
_entity_poly.type
_entity_poly.pdbx_seq_one_letter_code
_entity_poly.pdbx_strand_id
1 'polypeptide(L)'
;MGADLIYRSNLNWFFVSFLFLSFLVATEKPKIKQWDIKVGAIDHYKYWNPYRRVLDLKGDPQTFYGQDYYQVKYNKDARIKTVTRFGADREEQETYHFLWSKSGARSEYKVEFHTTGNAQRLDKYLYADQLSYIRPGWIADVKSRKDGRPFEVSFTDKLGFTYFYYHFNYSMHKDDSMVAEVVESSYFDSNGEFVGRHLIFW
;
A
#
# COMPACT_ATOMS: atom_id res chain seq x y z
N MET A 1 -37.01 -66.78 -57.81
CA MET A 1 -37.81 -67.53 -56.83
C MET A 1 -36.80 -68.12 -55.85
N GLY A 2 -36.50 -67.57 -54.68
CA GLY A 2 -37.31 -66.86 -53.69
C GLY A 2 -37.11 -67.65 -52.40
N ALA A 3 -36.35 -67.12 -51.44
CA ALA A 3 -36.39 -67.47 -50.01
C ALA A 3 -35.36 -66.61 -49.23
N ASP A 4 -35.87 -65.93 -48.21
CA ASP A 4 -35.16 -65.16 -47.19
C ASP A 4 -34.10 -65.97 -46.41
N LEU A 5 -33.11 -65.29 -45.80
CA LEU A 5 -32.96 -65.17 -44.33
C LEU A 5 -31.59 -64.58 -43.91
N ILE A 6 -31.64 -63.41 -43.26
CA ILE A 6 -30.98 -63.02 -41.99
C ILE A 6 -29.48 -63.36 -41.80
N TYR A 7 -28.60 -62.33 -41.77
CA TYR A 7 -27.66 -62.15 -40.64
C TYR A 7 -27.09 -60.73 -40.47
N ARG A 8 -27.56 -60.07 -39.40
CA ARG A 8 -26.91 -59.11 -38.48
C ARG A 8 -26.02 -57.98 -39.03
N SER A 9 -26.63 -56.80 -39.11
CA SER A 9 -25.97 -55.49 -38.96
C SER A 9 -25.71 -55.22 -37.47
N ASN A 10 -24.44 -55.07 -37.09
CA ASN A 10 -24.01 -54.47 -35.84
C ASN A 10 -23.16 -53.25 -36.18
N LEU A 11 -23.75 -52.05 -36.13
CA LEU A 11 -22.93 -50.84 -35.99
C LEU A 11 -23.66 -49.80 -35.15
N ASN A 12 -23.35 -49.89 -33.86
CA ASN A 12 -23.40 -48.89 -32.80
C ASN A 12 -24.33 -47.68 -32.97
N TRP A 13 -25.43 -47.80 -32.23
CA TRP A 13 -26.22 -46.71 -31.69
C TRP A 13 -25.45 -46.05 -30.54
N PHE A 14 -24.91 -44.85 -30.76
CA PHE A 14 -24.63 -43.88 -29.69
C PHE A 14 -24.94 -42.47 -30.19
N PHE A 15 -26.19 -42.06 -29.97
CA PHE A 15 -26.59 -40.66 -30.02
C PHE A 15 -25.81 -39.89 -28.93
N VAL A 16 -24.95 -38.96 -29.36
CA VAL A 16 -24.30 -37.99 -28.47
C VAL A 16 -25.36 -37.00 -28.00
N SER A 17 -25.89 -37.22 -26.80
CA SER A 17 -26.76 -36.26 -26.12
C SER A 17 -25.90 -35.22 -25.40
N PHE A 18 -25.93 -34.00 -25.94
CA PHE A 18 -25.70 -32.68 -25.34
C PHE A 18 -25.10 -32.63 -23.92
N LEU A 19 -23.87 -32.14 -23.87
CA LEU A 19 -23.21 -31.52 -22.71
C LEU A 19 -24.06 -30.37 -22.14
N PHE A 20 -24.66 -30.56 -20.97
CA PHE A 20 -24.96 -29.43 -20.08
C PHE A 20 -23.72 -29.12 -19.25
N LEU A 21 -22.94 -28.14 -19.71
CA LEU A 21 -21.96 -27.45 -18.89
C LEU A 21 -22.69 -26.68 -17.78
N SER A 22 -22.58 -27.14 -16.54
CA SER A 22 -22.70 -26.27 -15.37
C SER A 22 -21.31 -26.11 -14.76
N PHE A 23 -20.53 -25.16 -15.30
CA PHE A 23 -19.45 -24.56 -14.54
C PHE A 23 -20.09 -23.77 -13.39
N LEU A 24 -20.25 -24.41 -12.24
CA LEU A 24 -20.31 -23.71 -10.97
C LEU A 24 -18.94 -23.07 -10.75
N VAL A 25 -18.77 -21.84 -11.24
CA VAL A 25 -17.70 -20.96 -10.77
C VAL A 25 -18.07 -20.61 -9.34
N ALA A 26 -17.61 -21.42 -8.39
CA ALA A 26 -17.61 -21.09 -6.99
C ALA A 26 -16.66 -19.88 -6.81
N THR A 27 -17.21 -18.67 -6.87
CA THR A 27 -16.54 -17.47 -6.36
C THR A 27 -16.74 -17.44 -4.83
N GLU A 28 -16.21 -18.44 -4.13
CA GLU A 28 -15.97 -18.27 -2.71
C GLU A 28 -14.82 -17.26 -2.56
N LYS A 29 -15.19 -15.98 -2.47
CA LYS A 29 -14.30 -14.98 -1.88
C LYS A 29 -13.92 -15.54 -0.50
N PRO A 30 -12.63 -15.69 -0.18
CA PRO A 30 -12.25 -16.15 1.15
C PRO A 30 -12.88 -15.18 2.15
N LYS A 31 -13.76 -15.70 3.01
CA LYS A 31 -14.24 -14.96 4.19
C LYS A 31 -13.01 -14.76 5.06
N ILE A 32 -12.35 -13.61 4.89
CA ILE A 32 -11.39 -13.10 5.87
C ILE A 32 -12.15 -13.09 7.19
N LYS A 33 -11.70 -13.88 8.16
CA LYS A 33 -12.27 -13.90 9.51
C LYS A 33 -12.28 -12.46 10.01
N GLN A 34 -13.46 -11.87 10.08
CA GLN A 34 -13.67 -10.57 10.68
C GLN A 34 -13.48 -10.79 12.17
N TRP A 35 -12.22 -10.70 12.62
CA TRP A 35 -11.93 -10.56 14.03
C TRP A 35 -12.66 -9.29 14.48
N ASP A 36 -13.44 -9.38 15.55
CA ASP A 36 -14.13 -8.24 16.14
C ASP A 36 -13.07 -7.23 16.63
N ILE A 37 -12.59 -6.37 15.73
CA ILE A 37 -11.69 -5.27 16.06
C ILE A 37 -12.52 -4.31 16.91
N LYS A 38 -12.34 -4.41 18.23
CA LYS A 38 -12.93 -3.46 19.18
C LYS A 38 -12.49 -2.07 18.78
N VAL A 39 -13.42 -1.13 18.66
CA VAL A 39 -13.12 0.26 18.33
C VAL A 39 -12.15 0.80 19.39
N GLY A 40 -10.96 1.24 18.96
CA GLY A 40 -9.88 1.64 19.88
C GLY A 40 -8.92 0.52 20.29
N ALA A 41 -9.03 -0.68 19.73
CA ALA A 41 -8.03 -1.73 19.87
C ALA A 41 -6.66 -1.23 19.37
N ILE A 42 -5.64 -1.50 20.17
CA ILE A 42 -4.25 -1.19 19.88
C ILE A 42 -3.57 -2.50 19.54
N ASP A 43 -3.06 -2.60 18.32
CA ASP A 43 -2.27 -3.74 17.85
C ASP A 43 -0.84 -3.30 17.54
N HIS A 44 0.11 -4.23 17.64
CA HIS A 44 1.52 -3.96 17.34
C HIS A 44 2.04 -4.91 16.25
N TYR A 45 2.87 -4.36 15.38
CA TYR A 45 3.36 -5.03 14.18
C TYR A 45 4.84 -4.74 13.96
N LYS A 46 5.53 -5.69 13.35
CA LYS A 46 6.94 -5.53 12.98
C LYS A 46 7.14 -4.93 11.60
N TYR A 47 6.13 -5.00 10.74
CA TYR A 47 6.19 -4.49 9.38
C TYR A 47 5.02 -3.57 9.08
N TRP A 48 5.33 -2.48 8.37
CA TRP A 48 4.36 -1.52 7.87
C TRP A 48 4.73 -1.07 6.46
N ASN A 49 3.80 -1.22 5.53
CA ASN A 49 3.88 -0.64 4.20
C ASN A 49 2.84 0.48 4.08
N PRO A 50 3.26 1.76 4.09
CA PRO A 50 2.32 2.86 3.97
C PRO A 50 1.58 2.79 2.63
N TYR A 51 2.26 2.64 1.48
CA TYR A 51 1.61 2.74 0.17
C TYR A 51 0.47 1.74 -0.04
N ARG A 52 0.65 0.51 0.44
CA ARG A 52 -0.34 -0.56 0.33
C ARG A 52 -1.25 -0.68 1.55
N ARG A 53 -0.97 0.09 2.62
CA ARG A 53 -1.65 0.01 3.93
C ARG A 53 -1.58 -1.40 4.53
N VAL A 54 -0.45 -2.09 4.35
CA VAL A 54 -0.26 -3.48 4.79
C VAL A 54 0.53 -3.51 6.08
N LEU A 55 -0.01 -4.23 7.06
CA LEU A 55 0.65 -4.55 8.33
C LEU A 55 0.94 -6.04 8.34
N ASP A 56 2.11 -6.41 8.84
CA ASP A 56 2.49 -7.81 8.96
C ASP A 56 3.34 -8.02 10.22
N LEU A 57 3.51 -9.28 10.61
CA LEU A 57 4.28 -9.71 11.78
C LEU A 57 3.69 -9.12 13.07
N LYS A 58 2.42 -9.43 13.34
CA LYS A 58 1.73 -9.04 14.58
C LYS A 58 2.40 -9.70 15.80
N GLY A 59 2.58 -8.94 16.87
CA GLY A 59 3.15 -9.46 18.11
C GLY A 59 2.94 -8.50 19.28
N ASP A 60 3.39 -8.90 20.47
CA ASP A 60 3.39 -8.02 21.63
C ASP A 60 4.57 -7.04 21.57
N PRO A 61 4.40 -5.77 21.99
CA PRO A 61 5.48 -4.78 21.95
C PRO A 61 6.71 -5.22 22.76
N GLN A 62 6.54 -6.06 23.79
CA GLN A 62 7.67 -6.61 24.55
C GLN A 62 8.52 -7.61 23.76
N THR A 63 8.03 -8.13 22.64
CA THR A 63 8.82 -9.02 21.77
C THR A 63 9.69 -8.25 20.77
N PHE A 64 9.47 -6.93 20.64
CA PHE A 64 10.17 -6.05 19.70
C PHE A 64 11.27 -5.21 20.35
N TYR A 65 11.64 -5.48 21.61
CA TYR A 65 12.65 -4.68 22.34
C TYR A 65 13.95 -4.52 21.54
N GLY A 66 14.46 -3.29 21.53
CA GLY A 66 15.70 -2.93 20.82
C GLY A 66 15.55 -2.87 19.31
N GLN A 67 14.32 -2.89 18.78
CA GLN A 67 14.06 -2.81 17.36
C GLN A 67 12.85 -1.93 17.06
N ASP A 68 12.80 -1.39 15.85
CA ASP A 68 11.64 -0.60 15.42
C ASP A 68 10.37 -1.46 15.33
N TYR A 69 9.23 -0.89 15.71
CA TYR A 69 7.92 -1.51 15.56
C TYR A 69 6.83 -0.47 15.31
N TYR A 70 5.62 -0.94 15.00
CA TYR A 70 4.50 -0.09 14.64
C TYR A 70 3.30 -0.39 15.53
N GLN A 71 2.77 0.65 16.16
CA GLN A 71 1.50 0.61 16.89
C GLN A 71 0.38 1.09 15.99
N VAL A 72 -0.75 0.37 15.97
CA VAL A 72 -1.87 0.64 15.08
C VAL A 72 -3.13 0.84 15.88
N LYS A 73 -3.89 1.88 15.53
CA LYS A 73 -5.25 2.10 16.05
C LYS A 73 -6.24 2.05 14.90
N TYR A 74 -7.39 1.45 15.13
CA TYR A 74 -8.45 1.32 14.14
C TYR A 74 -9.61 2.28 14.42
N ASN A 75 -10.30 2.70 13.36
CA ASN A 75 -11.54 3.49 13.47
C ASN A 75 -12.75 2.57 13.76
N LYS A 76 -13.94 3.16 13.88
CA LYS A 76 -15.18 2.43 14.15
C LYS A 76 -15.58 1.41 13.07
N ASP A 77 -15.05 1.57 11.86
CA ASP A 77 -15.30 0.70 10.71
C ASP A 77 -14.17 -0.34 10.53
N ALA A 78 -13.35 -0.54 11.58
CA ALA A 78 -12.20 -1.44 11.60
C ALA A 78 -11.10 -1.13 10.55
N ARG A 79 -11.05 0.12 10.05
CA ARG A 79 -9.99 0.59 9.14
C ARG A 79 -8.87 1.25 9.92
N ILE A 80 -7.64 1.16 9.41
CA ILE A 80 -6.46 1.79 10.03
C ILE A 80 -6.74 3.29 10.21
N LYS A 81 -6.72 3.79 11.45
CA LYS A 81 -6.86 5.21 11.77
C LYS A 81 -5.51 5.88 11.90
N THR A 82 -4.63 5.26 12.69
CA THR A 82 -3.26 5.74 12.89
C THR A 82 -2.28 4.58 12.90
N VAL A 83 -1.07 4.83 12.42
CA VAL A 83 0.10 3.94 12.60
C VAL A 83 1.23 4.78 13.15
N THR A 84 1.74 4.45 14.33
CA THR A 84 2.88 5.14 14.96
C THR A 84 4.08 4.23 14.92
N ARG A 85 5.20 4.70 14.33
CA ARG A 85 6.48 4.00 14.42
C ARG A 85 7.14 4.34 15.75
N PHE A 86 7.60 3.30 16.44
CA PHE A 86 8.44 3.38 17.62
C PHE A 86 9.85 2.98 17.23
N GLY A 87 10.84 3.74 17.69
CA GLY A 87 12.25 3.41 17.52
C GLY A 87 12.69 2.28 18.44
N ALA A 88 13.93 1.81 18.28
CA ALA A 88 14.56 0.86 19.18
C ALA A 88 14.61 1.33 20.65
N ASP A 89 14.58 2.64 20.88
CA ASP A 89 14.49 3.32 22.18
C ASP A 89 13.07 3.32 22.78
N ARG A 90 12.06 2.93 21.99
CA ARG A 90 10.62 2.99 22.29
C ARG A 90 10.08 4.43 22.34
N GLU A 91 10.78 5.37 21.74
CA GLU A 91 10.26 6.72 21.52
C GLU A 91 9.45 6.74 20.22
N GLU A 92 8.36 7.50 20.23
CA GLU A 92 7.55 7.74 19.03
C GLU A 92 8.38 8.51 18.00
N GLN A 93 8.43 8.03 16.77
CA GLN A 93 9.23 8.63 15.70
C GLN A 93 8.35 9.45 14.75
N GLU A 94 7.34 8.79 14.19
CA GLU A 94 6.33 9.44 13.36
C GLU A 94 4.99 8.71 13.44
N THR A 95 3.90 9.45 13.24
CA THR A 95 2.54 8.91 13.19
C THR A 95 1.88 9.22 11.87
N TYR A 96 1.47 8.16 11.18
CA TYR A 96 0.64 8.22 9.98
C TYR A 96 -0.82 8.35 10.41
N HIS A 97 -1.50 9.39 9.94
CA HIS A 97 -2.90 9.68 10.19
C HIS A 97 -3.70 9.45 8.91
N PHE A 98 -4.66 8.52 8.94
CA PHE A 98 -5.42 8.13 7.75
C PHE A 98 -6.83 8.71 7.74
N LEU A 99 -7.22 9.26 6.58
CA LEU A 99 -8.60 9.63 6.28
C LEU A 99 -9.14 8.73 5.18
N TRP A 100 -10.17 7.95 5.51
CA TRP A 100 -10.82 7.04 4.56
C TRP A 100 -12.04 7.68 3.92
N SER A 101 -12.26 7.40 2.63
CA SER A 101 -13.55 7.67 2.01
C SER A 101 -14.67 6.91 2.72
N LYS A 102 -15.92 7.36 2.60
CA LYS A 102 -17.09 6.65 3.16
C LYS A 102 -17.10 5.18 2.73
N SER A 103 -16.84 4.91 1.45
CA SER A 103 -16.75 3.55 0.90
C SER A 103 -15.56 2.73 1.39
N GLY A 104 -14.50 3.37 1.91
CA GLY A 104 -13.23 2.72 2.27
C GLY A 104 -12.33 2.39 1.09
N ALA A 105 -12.76 2.70 -0.14
CA ALA A 105 -11.99 2.41 -1.35
C ALA A 105 -10.77 3.31 -1.53
N ARG A 106 -10.72 4.46 -0.85
CA ARG A 106 -9.62 5.42 -0.93
C ARG A 106 -9.21 5.86 0.48
N SER A 107 -7.92 6.08 0.65
CA SER A 107 -7.37 6.72 1.85
C SER A 107 -6.34 7.77 1.47
N GLU A 108 -6.46 8.92 2.09
CA GLU A 108 -5.41 9.94 2.15
C GLU A 108 -4.72 9.84 3.50
N TYR A 109 -3.50 10.36 3.60
CA TYR A 109 -2.78 10.35 4.86
C TYR A 109 -1.83 11.51 5.02
N LYS A 110 -1.60 11.85 6.28
CA LYS A 110 -0.57 12.78 6.73
C LYS A 110 0.38 12.07 7.67
N VAL A 111 1.63 12.52 7.74
CA VAL A 111 2.61 11.99 8.68
C VAL A 111 3.06 13.09 9.62
N GLU A 112 2.78 12.95 10.90
CA GLU A 112 3.29 13.84 11.95
C GLU A 112 4.62 13.29 12.47
N PHE A 113 5.63 14.15 12.53
CA PHE A 113 6.95 13.78 13.05
C PHE A 113 7.07 14.13 14.53
N HIS A 114 7.62 13.23 15.32
CA HIS A 114 7.79 13.40 16.76
C HIS A 114 9.25 13.65 17.13
N THR A 115 10.17 13.28 16.25
CA THR A 115 11.61 13.47 16.42
C THR A 115 12.22 14.24 15.25
N THR A 116 13.29 14.99 15.55
CA THR A 116 14.15 15.62 14.54
C THR A 116 14.80 14.57 13.65
N GLY A 117 15.02 14.87 12.36
CA GLY A 117 15.81 13.99 11.48
C GLY A 117 15.62 14.33 10.01
N ASN A 118 15.59 13.29 9.17
CA ASN A 118 15.42 13.42 7.72
C ASN A 118 14.15 12.71 7.23
N ALA A 119 13.50 13.23 6.19
CA ALA A 119 12.33 12.64 5.54
C ALA A 119 12.63 11.28 4.85
N GLN A 120 13.90 10.96 4.60
CA GLN A 120 14.35 9.63 4.16
C GLN A 120 13.89 8.48 5.05
N ARG A 121 13.54 8.76 6.32
CA ARG A 121 12.93 7.73 7.19
C ARG A 121 11.58 7.24 6.65
N LEU A 122 10.86 8.04 5.86
CA LEU A 122 9.59 7.66 5.24
C LEU A 122 9.81 6.73 4.06
N ASP A 123 10.83 7.02 3.24
CA ASP A 123 11.34 6.18 2.17
C ASP A 123 12.75 6.67 1.79
N LYS A 124 13.75 5.82 2.02
CA LYS A 124 15.16 6.20 1.86
C LYS A 124 15.56 6.50 0.43
N TYR A 125 14.78 6.07 -0.55
CA TYR A 125 15.07 6.26 -1.98
C TYR A 125 14.31 7.47 -2.54
N LEU A 126 13.06 7.69 -2.10
CA LEU A 126 12.25 8.80 -2.62
C LEU A 126 12.72 10.18 -2.15
N TYR A 127 13.24 10.30 -0.94
CA TYR A 127 13.62 11.61 -0.40
C TYR A 127 15.15 11.84 -0.48
N ALA A 128 15.53 13.07 -0.81
CA ALA A 128 16.94 13.47 -0.92
C ALA A 128 17.43 14.11 0.40
N ASP A 129 18.65 13.80 0.82
CA ASP A 129 19.16 14.28 2.11
C ASP A 129 19.26 15.81 2.19
N GLN A 130 19.72 16.47 1.12
CA GLN A 130 20.10 17.89 1.08
C GLN A 130 18.97 18.91 1.39
N LEU A 131 17.71 18.51 1.42
CA LEU A 131 16.57 19.39 1.78
C LEU A 131 15.50 18.72 2.64
N SER A 132 15.72 17.48 3.06
CA SER A 132 14.70 16.68 3.74
C SER A 132 14.77 16.78 5.26
N TYR A 133 15.38 17.82 5.82
CA TYR A 133 15.42 17.98 7.27
C TYR A 133 14.04 18.28 7.83
N ILE A 134 13.68 17.60 8.91
CA ILE A 134 12.36 17.67 9.53
C ILE A 134 12.49 17.81 11.04
N ARG A 135 11.49 18.46 11.65
CA ARG A 135 11.44 18.77 13.08
C ARG A 135 10.22 18.15 13.74
N PRO A 136 10.25 17.92 15.07
CA PRO A 136 9.08 17.54 15.83
C PRO A 136 7.92 18.50 15.60
N GLY A 137 6.72 17.94 15.42
CA GLY A 137 5.50 18.65 15.14
C GLY A 137 5.30 19.04 13.67
N TRP A 138 6.26 18.80 12.79
CA TRP A 138 6.04 18.96 11.35
C TRP A 138 5.14 17.86 10.80
N ILE A 139 4.47 18.17 9.70
CA ILE A 139 3.49 17.33 9.04
C ILE A 139 3.90 17.17 7.58
N ALA A 140 4.08 15.94 7.12
CA ALA A 140 4.11 15.61 5.70
C ALA A 140 2.68 15.35 5.22
N ASP A 141 2.16 16.20 4.33
CA ASP A 141 0.85 16.01 3.70
C ASP A 141 1.02 15.24 2.38
N VAL A 142 0.51 14.01 2.32
CA VAL A 142 0.82 13.09 1.22
C VAL A 142 -0.36 12.94 0.27
N LYS A 143 -0.22 13.52 -0.92
CA LYS A 143 -1.13 13.26 -2.04
C LYS A 143 -0.71 11.99 -2.73
N SER A 144 -1.60 10.99 -2.76
CA SER A 144 -1.30 9.66 -3.30
C SER A 144 -1.86 9.47 -4.71
N ARG A 145 -1.18 8.66 -5.52
CA ARG A 145 -1.70 8.08 -6.76
C ARG A 145 -2.77 7.02 -6.44
N LYS A 146 -3.44 6.51 -7.49
CA LYS A 146 -4.44 5.43 -7.36
C LYS A 146 -3.86 4.14 -6.77
N ASP A 147 -2.56 3.89 -6.93
CA ASP A 147 -1.85 2.72 -6.39
C ASP A 147 -1.32 2.95 -4.96
N GLY A 148 -1.56 4.12 -4.37
CA GLY A 148 -1.18 4.47 -3.00
C GLY A 148 0.23 5.06 -2.85
N ARG A 149 1.04 5.08 -3.92
CA ARG A 149 2.37 5.73 -3.90
C ARG A 149 2.25 7.25 -3.91
N PRO A 150 3.21 7.99 -3.33
CA PRO A 150 3.14 9.45 -3.26
C PRO A 150 3.26 10.05 -4.66
N PHE A 151 2.38 10.99 -4.98
CA PHE A 151 2.46 11.85 -6.16
C PHE A 151 3.10 13.19 -5.80
N GLU A 152 2.72 13.73 -4.64
CA GLU A 152 3.25 14.99 -4.11
C GLU A 152 3.25 14.91 -2.58
N VAL A 153 4.27 15.49 -1.96
CA VAL A 153 4.37 15.58 -0.50
C VAL A 153 4.87 16.94 -0.10
N SER A 154 4.10 17.66 0.72
CA SER A 154 4.52 18.94 1.30
C SER A 154 4.84 18.79 2.78
N PHE A 155 5.85 19.51 3.25
CA PHE A 155 6.30 19.47 4.65
C PHE A 155 5.99 20.80 5.31
N THR A 156 5.02 20.77 6.23
CA THR A 156 4.49 21.95 6.92
C THR A 156 4.71 21.89 8.42
N ASP A 157 4.72 23.02 9.10
CA ASP A 157 4.55 23.03 10.56
C ASP A 157 3.06 23.04 10.98
N LYS A 158 2.83 23.08 12.29
CA LYS A 158 1.49 23.17 12.89
C LYS A 158 0.76 24.48 12.58
N LEU A 159 1.48 25.52 12.14
CA LEU A 159 0.92 26.82 11.75
C LEU A 159 0.56 26.85 10.25
N GLY A 160 0.93 25.82 9.50
CA GLY A 160 0.64 25.68 8.08
C GLY A 160 1.70 26.27 7.16
N PHE A 161 2.87 26.65 7.67
CA PHE A 161 3.97 27.12 6.83
C PHE A 161 4.64 25.95 6.12
N THR A 162 4.69 25.97 4.78
CA THR A 162 5.38 24.97 3.96
C THR A 162 6.85 25.32 3.83
N TYR A 163 7.74 24.40 4.20
CA TYR A 163 9.19 24.61 4.11
C TYR A 163 9.79 24.08 2.81
N PHE A 164 9.27 22.96 2.33
CA PHE A 164 9.65 22.35 1.06
C PHE A 164 8.59 21.34 0.65
N TYR A 165 8.65 20.93 -0.61
CA TYR A 165 7.78 19.87 -1.12
C TYR A 165 8.46 19.06 -2.23
N TYR A 166 7.95 17.86 -2.43
CA TYR A 166 8.40 16.91 -3.42
C TYR A 166 7.28 16.65 -4.44
N HIS A 167 7.66 16.52 -5.70
CA HIS A 167 6.85 15.94 -6.77
C HIS A 167 7.51 14.67 -7.28
N PHE A 168 6.69 13.63 -7.45
CA PHE A 168 7.13 12.32 -7.91
C PHE A 168 6.51 12.02 -9.27
N ASN A 169 7.36 11.91 -10.29
CA ASN A 169 6.95 11.48 -11.61
C ASN A 169 7.37 10.04 -11.84
N TYR A 170 6.43 9.20 -12.30
CA TYR A 170 6.65 7.79 -12.50
C TYR A 170 6.46 7.47 -13.98
N SER A 171 7.48 6.89 -14.58
CA SER A 171 7.52 6.59 -16.01
C SER A 171 8.05 5.18 -16.24
N MET A 172 7.68 4.58 -17.36
CA MET A 172 8.25 3.32 -17.80
C MET A 172 9.28 3.61 -18.88
N HIS A 173 10.52 3.19 -18.65
CA HIS A 173 11.55 3.19 -19.67
C HIS A 173 11.61 1.80 -20.29
N LYS A 174 11.48 1.74 -21.63
CA LYS A 174 11.56 0.50 -22.39
C LYS A 174 12.66 0.63 -23.43
N ASP A 175 13.64 -0.24 -23.33
CA ASP A 175 14.66 -0.51 -24.34
C ASP A 175 14.47 -1.95 -24.85
N ASP A 176 15.11 -2.31 -25.96
CA ASP A 176 14.92 -3.58 -26.67
C ASP A 176 15.12 -4.84 -25.80
N SER A 177 15.84 -4.71 -24.68
CA SER A 177 16.11 -5.80 -23.73
C SER A 177 15.61 -5.54 -22.29
N MET A 178 15.08 -4.36 -21.97
CA MET A 178 14.76 -3.99 -20.60
C MET A 178 13.51 -3.10 -20.50
N VAL A 179 12.63 -3.43 -19.55
CA VAL A 179 11.57 -2.54 -19.09
C VAL A 179 11.84 -2.23 -17.62
N ALA A 180 12.02 -0.96 -17.29
CA ALA A 180 12.28 -0.48 -15.93
C ALA A 180 11.33 0.67 -15.58
N GLU A 181 10.87 0.72 -14.33
CA GLU A 181 10.16 1.90 -13.84
C GLU A 181 11.19 2.93 -13.37
N VAL A 182 11.07 4.15 -13.88
CA VAL A 182 11.88 5.28 -13.48
C VAL A 182 11.03 6.24 -12.68
N VAL A 183 11.45 6.51 -11.44
CA VAL A 183 10.84 7.52 -10.58
C VAL A 183 11.76 8.73 -10.54
N GLU A 184 11.27 9.86 -11.04
CA GLU A 184 11.91 11.16 -10.83
C GLU A 184 11.34 11.80 -9.58
N SER A 185 12.21 12.07 -8.61
CA SER A 185 11.89 12.78 -7.37
C SER A 185 12.44 14.19 -7.48
N SER A 186 11.57 15.17 -7.69
CA SER A 186 11.91 16.59 -7.82
C SER A 186 11.50 17.34 -6.57
N TYR A 187 12.33 18.23 -6.04
CA TYR A 187 12.07 18.93 -4.79
C TYR A 187 12.34 20.43 -4.88
N PHE A 188 11.52 21.16 -4.13
CA PHE A 188 11.34 22.59 -4.23
C PHE A 188 11.36 23.21 -2.84
N ASP A 189 11.82 24.45 -2.72
CA ASP A 189 11.85 25.18 -1.47
C ASP A 189 10.47 25.76 -1.08
N SER A 190 10.42 26.56 -0.02
CA SER A 190 9.20 27.20 0.46
C SER A 190 8.59 28.22 -0.51
N ASN A 191 9.38 28.76 -1.44
CA ASN A 191 8.93 29.71 -2.46
C ASN A 191 8.45 28.98 -3.73
N GLY A 192 8.63 27.66 -3.78
CA GLY A 192 8.37 26.83 -4.95
C GLY A 192 9.47 26.88 -6.00
N GLU A 193 10.65 27.35 -5.65
CA GLU A 193 11.81 27.32 -6.52
C GLU A 193 12.39 25.91 -6.59
N PHE A 194 12.73 25.46 -7.79
CA PHE A 194 13.34 24.15 -8.01
C PHE A 194 14.73 24.11 -7.39
N VAL A 195 14.97 23.15 -6.50
CA VAL A 195 16.29 22.99 -5.88
C VAL A 195 17.05 21.80 -6.42
N GLY A 196 16.36 20.71 -6.74
CA GLY A 196 17.02 19.55 -7.31
C GLY A 196 16.09 18.40 -7.62
N ARG A 197 16.69 17.35 -8.21
CA ARG A 197 16.01 16.09 -8.48
C ARG A 197 16.96 14.91 -8.47
N HIS A 198 16.43 13.73 -8.28
CA HIS A 198 17.14 12.46 -8.47
C HIS A 198 16.24 11.40 -9.10
N LEU A 199 16.87 10.40 -9.72
CA LEU A 199 16.18 9.29 -10.39
C LEU A 199 16.36 8.00 -9.61
N ILE A 200 15.30 7.19 -9.55
CA ILE A 200 15.28 5.86 -8.97
C ILE A 200 14.87 4.89 -10.06
N PHE A 201 15.60 3.79 -10.22
CA PHE A 201 15.36 2.76 -11.22
C PHE A 201 14.92 1.48 -10.50
N TRP A 202 13.73 0.97 -10.86
CA TRP A 202 13.15 -0.27 -10.36
C TRP A 202 12.97 -1.29 -11.47
#